data_AF-A0A2E8H5D2-F1
#
_entry.id   AF-A0A2E8H5D2-F1
#
_cell.length_a   1.000
_cell.length_b   1.000
_cell.length_c   1.000
_cell.angle_alpha   90.00
_cell.angle_beta   90.00
_cell.angle_gamma   90.00
#
_symmetry.space_group_name_H-M   'P 1'
#
loop_
_entity.id
_entity.type
_entity.pdbx_description
1 polymer ?
#
loop_
_entity_poly.entity_id
_entity_poly.type
_entity_poly.pdbx_seq_one_letter_code
_entity_poly.pdbx_strand_id
1 'polypeptide(L)'
;LVIDMSTRFLPWKVELFEQMPFAYFKDLGLGSVAHALGGVLAGIWQPARMPPASQWESNQGGFFAAFQVAALCPIEDFRTEMSRYVDECRQLEPFPGHTRAELPGGIEWRNEADFGRDGIPISAKHEESLRDLAADLGIDTPFDSYESTRFGASS
;
A
#
# COMPACT_ATOMS: atom_id res chain seq x y z
N LEU A 1 -3.98 6.62 -10.78
CA LEU A 1 -3.97 5.28 -10.15
C LEU A 1 -2.51 4.86 -10.05
N VAL A 2 -1.95 4.87 -8.84
CA VAL A 2 -0.67 4.20 -8.58
C VAL A 2 -1.04 2.78 -8.20
N ILE A 3 -0.62 1.81 -8.99
CA ILE A 3 -0.82 0.40 -8.67
C ILE A 3 0.39 -0.03 -7.85
N ASP A 4 0.25 -0.09 -6.54
CA ASP A 4 1.25 -0.71 -5.68
C ASP A 4 1.07 -2.23 -5.73
N MET A 5 2.05 -2.92 -6.30
CA MET A 5 2.06 -4.36 -6.40
C MET A 5 2.99 -4.91 -5.33
N SER A 6 2.42 -5.36 -4.21
CA SER A 6 3.10 -6.34 -3.36
C SER A 6 3.49 -7.54 -4.23
N THR A 7 4.74 -7.96 -4.18
CA THR A 7 5.24 -9.11 -4.94
C THR A 7 5.15 -10.42 -4.17
N ARG A 8 4.47 -10.39 -3.02
CA ARG A 8 4.23 -11.55 -2.16
C ARG A 8 2.81 -11.53 -1.64
N PHE A 9 1.92 -12.25 -2.31
CA PHE A 9 0.50 -12.30 -1.95
C PHE A 9 0.18 -13.41 -0.96
N LEU A 10 0.88 -14.54 -1.03
CA LEU A 10 0.62 -15.71 -0.17
C LEU A 10 1.83 -16.08 0.69
N PRO A 11 1.63 -16.40 1.99
CA PRO A 11 2.68 -17.03 2.77
C PRO A 11 2.94 -18.44 2.26
N TRP A 12 4.20 -18.89 2.31
CA TRP A 12 4.51 -20.29 2.02
C TRP A 12 3.99 -21.17 3.15
N LYS A 13 3.03 -22.03 2.83
CA LYS A 13 2.52 -23.11 3.69
C LYS A 13 2.14 -24.27 2.78
N VAL A 14 2.59 -25.48 3.11
CA VAL A 14 2.36 -26.67 2.27
C VAL A 14 0.86 -26.91 2.09
N GLU A 15 0.10 -26.75 3.17
CA GLU A 15 -1.34 -26.99 3.19
C GLU A 15 -2.09 -25.99 2.29
N LEU A 16 -1.63 -24.74 2.22
CA LEU A 16 -2.20 -23.73 1.33
C LEU A 16 -1.83 -24.01 -0.13
N PHE A 17 -0.60 -24.43 -0.40
CA PHE A 17 -0.18 -24.81 -1.74
C PHE A 17 -0.97 -26.01 -2.27
N GLU A 18 -1.21 -27.02 -1.44
CA GLU A 18 -2.02 -28.19 -1.82
C GLU A 18 -3.47 -27.81 -2.12
N GLN A 19 -4.06 -26.87 -1.37
CA GLN A 19 -5.44 -26.40 -1.58
C GLN A 19 -5.59 -25.50 -2.82
N MET A 20 -4.60 -24.65 -3.10
CA MET A 20 -4.69 -23.65 -4.17
C MET A 20 -3.36 -23.44 -4.91
N PRO A 21 -2.82 -24.48 -5.56
CA PRO A 21 -1.49 -24.41 -6.20
C PRO A 21 -1.44 -23.35 -7.31
N PHE A 22 -2.56 -23.13 -8.01
CA PHE A 22 -2.67 -22.13 -9.07
C PHE A 22 -2.45 -20.70 -8.58
N ALA A 23 -2.85 -20.38 -7.34
CA ALA A 23 -2.64 -19.05 -6.78
C ALA A 23 -1.14 -18.75 -6.58
N TYR A 24 -0.36 -19.75 -6.16
CA TYR A 24 1.10 -19.64 -6.03
C TYR A 24 1.79 -19.46 -7.38
N PHE A 25 1.37 -20.17 -8.43
CA PHE A 25 1.95 -19.98 -9.77
C PHE A 25 1.62 -18.60 -10.36
N LYS A 26 0.43 -18.06 -10.08
CA LYS A 26 0.08 -16.68 -10.44
C LYS A 26 0.91 -15.65 -9.67
N ASP A 27 1.07 -15.84 -8.36
CA ASP A 27 1.93 -15.00 -7.51
C ASP A 27 3.38 -15.00 -8.05
N LEU A 28 3.93 -16.18 -8.35
CA LEU A 28 5.25 -16.31 -8.97
C LEU A 28 5.37 -15.54 -10.29
N GLY A 29 4.36 -15.63 -11.16
CA GLY A 29 4.33 -14.91 -12.43
C GLY A 29 4.31 -13.39 -12.24
N LEU A 30 3.44 -12.88 -11.37
CA LEU A 30 3.36 -11.45 -11.06
C LEU A 30 4.62 -10.93 -10.39
N GLY A 31 5.14 -11.66 -9.39
CA GLY A 31 6.40 -11.35 -8.71
C GLY A 31 7.59 -11.33 -9.68
N SER A 32 7.62 -12.24 -10.65
CA SER A 32 8.67 -12.27 -11.68
C SER A 32 8.65 -11.02 -12.56
N VAL A 33 7.48 -10.54 -12.98
CA VAL A 33 7.35 -9.30 -13.76
C VAL A 33 7.79 -8.09 -12.93
N ALA A 34 7.35 -8.01 -11.67
CA ALA A 34 7.73 -6.93 -10.77
C ALA A 34 9.24 -6.91 -10.50
N HIS A 35 9.88 -8.07 -10.32
CA HIS A 35 11.34 -8.17 -10.19
C HIS A 35 12.08 -7.81 -11.48
N ALA A 36 11.56 -8.21 -12.64
CA ALA A 36 12.16 -7.85 -13.92
C ALA A 36 12.14 -6.32 -14.14
N LEU A 37 11.00 -5.67 -13.89
CA LEU A 37 10.83 -4.23 -14.13
C LEU A 37 11.41 -3.35 -13.02
N GLY A 38 11.12 -3.67 -11.75
CA GLY A 38 11.56 -2.88 -10.60
C GLY A 38 12.95 -3.26 -10.09
N GLY A 39 13.42 -4.48 -10.34
CA GLY A 39 14.72 -4.97 -9.87
C GLY A 39 15.80 -4.95 -10.94
N VAL A 40 15.65 -5.85 -11.92
CA VAL A 40 16.64 -6.07 -12.98
C VAL A 40 16.79 -4.83 -13.86
N LEU A 41 15.68 -4.31 -14.40
CA LEU A 41 15.70 -3.15 -15.29
C LEU A 41 16.13 -1.87 -14.55
N ALA A 42 15.78 -1.72 -13.27
CA ALA A 42 16.25 -0.63 -12.43
C ALA A 42 17.76 -0.73 -12.08
N GLY A 43 18.39 -1.88 -12.34
CA GLY A 43 19.82 -2.10 -12.14
C GLY A 43 20.23 -2.32 -10.68
N ILE A 44 19.29 -2.48 -9.76
CA ILE A 44 19.58 -2.68 -8.32
C ILE A 44 20.22 -4.05 -8.05
N TRP A 45 20.13 -5.00 -8.99
CA TRP A 45 20.72 -6.34 -8.88
C TRP A 45 22.05 -6.50 -9.62
N GLN A 46 22.68 -5.41 -10.04
CA GLN A 46 24.02 -5.47 -10.60
C GLN A 46 25.00 -5.99 -9.54
N PRO A 47 25.99 -6.83 -9.90
CA PRO A 47 26.95 -7.39 -8.93
C PRO A 47 27.66 -6.33 -8.08
N ALA A 48 27.88 -5.12 -8.63
CA ALA A 48 28.47 -4.00 -7.91
C ALA A 48 27.61 -3.44 -6.77
N ARG A 49 26.33 -3.82 -6.68
CA ARG A 49 25.35 -3.37 -5.69
C ARG A 49 24.84 -4.50 -4.78
N MET A 50 25.39 -5.72 -4.93
CA MET A 50 24.96 -6.89 -4.18
C MET A 50 26.15 -7.64 -3.55
N PRO A 51 26.19 -7.81 -2.21
CA PRO A 51 25.26 -7.25 -1.22
C PRO A 51 25.42 -5.73 -1.07
N PRO A 52 24.41 -5.01 -0.51
CA PRO A 52 24.58 -3.60 -0.18
C PRO A 52 25.73 -3.42 0.81
N ALA A 53 26.50 -2.35 0.66
CA ALA A 53 27.64 -2.03 1.50
C ALA A 53 27.24 -1.61 2.92
N SER A 54 25.99 -1.16 3.11
CA SER A 54 25.44 -0.86 4.43
C SER A 54 23.93 -1.10 4.48
N GLN A 55 23.37 -1.20 5.68
CA GLN A 55 21.91 -1.28 5.89
C GLN A 55 21.15 -0.02 5.43
N TRP A 56 21.86 1.08 5.20
CA TRP A 56 21.29 2.37 4.77
C TRP A 56 21.34 2.56 3.26
N GLU A 57 21.98 1.64 2.53
CA GLU A 57 22.02 1.68 1.08
C GLU A 57 20.68 1.19 0.50
N SER A 58 20.11 1.99 -0.41
CA SER A 58 18.86 1.60 -1.06
C SER A 58 19.08 0.36 -1.93
N ASN A 59 18.35 -0.70 -1.59
CA ASN A 59 18.31 -1.95 -2.33
C ASN A 59 16.96 -2.16 -3.03
N GLN A 60 16.17 -1.10 -3.18
CA GLN A 60 14.84 -1.12 -3.80
C GLN A 60 14.86 -0.32 -5.10
N GLY A 61 14.16 -0.83 -6.11
CA GLY A 61 13.97 -0.16 -7.38
C GLY A 61 12.48 -0.12 -7.72
N GLY A 62 12.09 0.94 -8.42
CA GLY A 62 10.72 1.19 -8.81
C GLY A 62 10.60 1.29 -10.33
N PHE A 63 9.49 0.79 -10.86
CA PHE A 63 9.10 1.00 -12.25
C PHE A 63 7.79 1.76 -12.29
N PHE A 64 7.74 2.84 -13.06
CA PHE A 64 6.57 3.69 -13.20
C PHE A 64 6.13 3.72 -14.65
N ALA A 65 4.85 3.41 -14.90
CA ALA A 65 4.23 3.53 -16.20
C ALA A 65 3.04 4.50 -16.12
N ALA A 66 2.97 5.42 -17.06
CA ALA A 66 1.86 6.37 -17.20
C ALA A 66 1.27 6.25 -18.60
N PHE A 67 -0.06 6.11 -18.67
CA PHE A 67 -0.80 5.96 -19.92
C PHE A 67 -1.67 7.20 -20.14
N GLN A 68 -1.54 7.84 -21.30
CA GLN A 68 -2.41 8.94 -21.68
C GLN A 68 -3.74 8.39 -22.22
N VAL A 69 -4.75 8.31 -21.35
CA VAL A 69 -6.08 7.75 -21.69
C VAL A 69 -6.69 8.42 -22.92
N ALA A 70 -6.57 9.75 -23.03
CA ALA A 70 -7.10 10.51 -24.17
C ALA A 70 -6.47 10.14 -25.53
N ALA A 71 -5.31 9.45 -25.54
CA ALA A 71 -4.70 8.93 -26.76
C ALA A 71 -5.28 7.55 -27.16
N LEU A 72 -6.06 6.91 -26.29
CA LEU A 72 -6.64 5.58 -26.48
C LEU A 72 -8.16 5.66 -26.73
N CYS A 73 -8.86 6.56 -26.04
CA CYS A 73 -10.30 6.77 -26.18
C CYS A 73 -10.74 8.15 -25.65
N PRO A 74 -11.98 8.60 -25.95
CA PRO A 74 -12.56 9.78 -25.32
C PRO A 74 -12.59 9.64 -23.79
N ILE A 75 -12.16 10.69 -23.09
CA ILE A 75 -12.00 10.65 -21.61
C ILE A 75 -13.32 10.45 -20.87
N GLU A 76 -14.42 11.02 -21.38
CA GLU A 76 -15.74 10.92 -20.75
C GLU A 76 -16.32 9.51 -20.87
N ASP A 77 -16.09 8.84 -22.01
CA ASP A 77 -16.48 7.43 -22.19
C ASP A 77 -15.73 6.53 -21.21
N PHE A 78 -14.40 6.72 -21.09
CA PHE A 78 -13.58 5.98 -20.13
C PHE A 78 -14.06 6.19 -18.68
N ARG A 79 -14.35 7.44 -18.30
CA ARG A 79 -14.87 7.77 -16.96
C ARG A 79 -16.22 7.14 -16.69
N THR A 80 -17.11 7.16 -17.67
CA THR A 80 -18.44 6.55 -17.58
C THR A 80 -18.32 5.05 -17.35
N GLU A 81 -17.51 4.37 -18.15
CA GLU A 81 -17.28 2.93 -18.01
C GLU A 81 -16.59 2.56 -16.70
N MET A 82 -15.59 3.33 -16.26
CA MET A 82 -14.96 3.12 -14.96
C MET A 82 -15.93 3.34 -13.79
N SER A 83 -16.81 4.34 -13.88
CA SER A 83 -17.83 4.58 -12.85
C SER A 83 -18.80 3.41 -12.76
N ARG A 84 -19.31 2.96 -13.91
CA ARG A 84 -20.17 1.78 -14.02
C ARG A 84 -19.51 0.54 -13.42
N TYR A 85 -18.26 0.27 -13.79
CA TYR A 85 -17.50 -0.87 -13.26
C TYR A 85 -17.33 -0.82 -11.74
N VAL A 86 -16.96 0.35 -11.20
CA VAL A 86 -16.80 0.53 -9.75
C VAL A 86 -18.13 0.32 -9.02
N ASP A 87 -19.23 0.84 -9.56
CA ASP A 87 -20.57 0.68 -8.98
C ASP A 87 -21.03 -0.77 -9.01
N GLU A 88 -20.81 -1.48 -10.13
CA GLU A 88 -21.09 -2.91 -10.24
C GLU A 88 -20.28 -3.74 -9.23
N CYS A 89 -18.98 -3.44 -9.05
CA CYS A 89 -18.16 -4.12 -8.04
C CYS A 89 -18.66 -3.90 -6.60
N ARG A 90 -19.19 -2.72 -6.29
CA ARG A 90 -19.74 -2.40 -4.96
C ARG A 90 -21.07 -3.09 -4.67
N GLN A 91 -21.75 -3.62 -5.69
CA GLN A 91 -22.96 -4.42 -5.52
C GLN A 91 -22.69 -5.89 -5.21
N LEU A 92 -21.43 -6.33 -5.28
CA LEU A 92 -21.05 -7.71 -4.97
C LEU A 92 -21.20 -8.02 -3.47
N GLU A 93 -21.32 -9.30 -3.16
CA GLU A 93 -21.26 -9.77 -1.78
C GLU A 93 -19.89 -9.44 -1.17
N PRO A 94 -19.84 -8.76 0.00
CA PRO A 94 -18.58 -8.49 0.69
C PRO A 94 -17.84 -9.78 1.04
N PHE A 95 -16.50 -9.75 1.04
CA PHE A 95 -15.74 -10.85 1.60
C PHE A 95 -16.06 -11.07 3.09
N PRO A 96 -15.93 -12.30 3.62
CA PRO A 96 -16.12 -12.58 5.03
C PRO A 96 -15.33 -11.62 5.92
N GLY A 97 -16.01 -11.00 6.89
CA GLY A 97 -15.42 -10.01 7.79
C GLY A 97 -15.48 -8.55 7.30
N HIS A 98 -15.99 -8.30 6.08
CA HIS A 98 -16.20 -6.95 5.56
C HIS A 98 -17.68 -6.58 5.49
N THR A 99 -17.99 -5.31 5.76
CA THR A 99 -19.37 -4.78 5.70
C THR A 99 -19.79 -4.32 4.30
N ARG A 100 -18.84 -4.17 3.37
CA ARG A 100 -19.07 -3.74 1.98
C ARG A 100 -18.05 -4.37 1.03
N ALA A 101 -18.47 -4.64 -0.20
CA ALA A 101 -17.56 -4.88 -1.30
C ALA A 101 -16.94 -3.55 -1.74
N GLU A 102 -15.62 -3.51 -1.91
CA GLU A 102 -14.90 -2.31 -2.29
C GLU A 102 -13.70 -2.67 -3.16
N LEU A 103 -13.34 -1.79 -4.07
CA LEU A 103 -12.11 -1.90 -4.86
C LEU A 103 -10.89 -1.36 -4.08
N PRO A 104 -9.68 -1.84 -4.38
CA PRO A 104 -8.45 -1.26 -3.85
C PRO A 104 -8.40 0.26 -4.05
N GLY A 105 -8.01 1.00 -3.01
CA GLY A 105 -7.99 2.46 -2.99
C GLY A 105 -9.24 3.11 -2.38
N GLY A 106 -10.39 2.41 -2.34
CA GLY A 106 -11.63 2.97 -1.80
C GLY A 106 -11.63 3.10 -0.27
N ILE A 107 -10.96 2.20 0.44
CA ILE A 107 -10.79 2.29 1.90
C ILE A 107 -9.80 3.40 2.24
N GLU A 108 -8.69 3.45 1.53
CA GLU A 108 -7.62 4.44 1.68
C GLU A 108 -8.15 5.86 1.44
N TRP A 109 -8.97 6.08 0.41
CA TRP A 109 -9.59 7.37 0.13
C TRP A 109 -10.49 7.88 1.27
N ARG A 110 -11.25 6.98 1.90
CA ARG A 110 -12.06 7.36 3.09
C ARG A 110 -11.19 7.65 4.30
N ASN A 111 -10.21 6.78 4.55
CA ASN A 111 -9.28 6.97 5.65
C ASN A 111 -8.54 8.30 5.50
N GLU A 112 -8.13 8.69 4.29
CA GLU A 112 -7.52 9.99 4.02
C GLU A 112 -8.45 11.16 4.39
N ALA A 113 -9.72 11.09 4.01
CA ALA A 113 -10.71 12.10 4.38
C ALA A 113 -10.97 12.15 5.89
N ASP A 114 -11.09 10.99 6.53
CA ASP A 114 -11.31 10.88 7.99
C ASP A 114 -10.08 11.36 8.76
N PHE A 115 -8.87 10.97 8.37
CA PHE A 115 -7.63 11.43 9.00
C PHE A 115 -7.36 12.92 8.77
N GLY A 116 -7.76 13.46 7.63
CA GLY A 116 -7.70 14.89 7.37
C GLY A 116 -8.61 15.70 8.30
N ARG A 117 -9.73 15.11 8.74
CA ARG A 117 -10.70 15.73 9.66
C ARG A 117 -10.37 15.50 11.13
N ASP A 118 -10.09 14.24 11.49
CA ASP A 118 -10.02 13.77 12.87
C ASP A 118 -8.57 13.62 13.38
N GLY A 119 -7.59 13.72 12.50
CA GLY A 119 -6.18 13.45 12.78
C GLY A 119 -5.79 12.00 12.50
N ILE A 120 -4.48 11.75 12.41
CA ILE A 120 -3.92 10.41 12.15
C ILE A 120 -3.86 9.65 13.48
N PRO A 121 -4.47 8.45 13.58
CA PRO A 121 -4.34 7.64 14.78
C PRO A 121 -2.90 7.12 14.92
N ILE A 122 -2.28 7.42 16.06
CA ILE A 122 -0.94 6.95 16.42
C ILE A 122 -1.07 6.07 17.66
N SER A 123 -0.43 4.90 17.65
CA SER A 123 -0.42 4.03 18.82
C SER A 123 0.49 4.60 19.91
N ALA A 124 0.19 4.33 21.18
CA ALA A 124 1.03 4.78 22.29
C ALA A 124 2.51 4.40 22.13
N LYS A 125 2.77 3.19 21.62
CA LYS A 125 4.13 2.71 21.32
C LYS A 125 4.84 3.57 20.25
N HIS A 126 4.14 3.93 19.18
CA HIS A 126 4.71 4.79 18.13
C HIS A 126 4.90 6.23 18.62
N GLU A 127 3.97 6.75 19.43
CA GLU A 127 4.10 8.07 20.07
C GLU A 127 5.38 8.12 20.92
N GLU A 128 5.57 7.13 21.80
CA GLU A 128 6.76 6.99 22.64
C GLU A 128 8.05 6.94 21.81
N SER A 129 8.10 6.08 20.78
CA SER A 129 9.29 5.98 19.90
C SER A 129 9.62 7.30 19.19
N LEU A 130 8.61 8.09 18.82
CA LEU A 130 8.81 9.40 18.20
C LEU A 130 9.28 10.45 19.21
N ARG A 131 8.79 10.39 20.46
CA ARG A 131 9.25 11.27 21.54
C ARG A 131 10.70 11.01 21.93
N ASP A 132 11.10 9.74 22.03
CA ASP A 132 12.49 9.36 22.31
C ASP A 132 13.43 9.91 21.23
N LEU A 133 13.07 9.70 19.96
CA LEU A 133 13.86 10.23 18.83
C LEU A 133 13.93 11.76 18.84
N ALA A 134 12.82 12.44 19.17
CA ALA A 134 12.78 13.90 19.26
C ALA A 134 13.67 14.43 20.40
N ALA A 135 13.69 13.74 21.54
CA ALA A 135 14.56 14.06 22.67
C ALA A 135 16.05 13.88 22.31
N ASP A 136 16.40 12.78 21.64
CA ASP A 136 17.77 12.53 21.14
C ASP A 136 18.25 13.63 20.17
N LEU A 137 17.33 14.17 19.37
CA LEU A 137 17.60 15.24 18.41
C LEU A 137 17.43 16.65 18.99
N GLY A 138 16.92 16.80 20.21
CA GLY A 138 16.64 18.10 20.84
C GLY A 138 15.53 18.91 20.15
N ILE A 139 14.50 18.24 19.63
CA ILE A 139 13.36 18.84 18.92
C ILE A 139 12.08 18.64 19.74
N ASP A 140 11.21 19.65 19.77
CA ASP A 140 9.91 19.54 20.45
C ASP A 140 8.91 18.69 19.65
N THR A 141 8.11 17.90 20.36
CA THR A 141 7.00 17.13 19.76
C THR A 141 5.66 17.86 19.92
N PRO A 142 4.73 17.73 18.96
CA PRO A 142 3.42 18.38 19.07
C PRO A 142 2.42 17.63 19.96
N PHE A 143 2.72 16.40 20.38
CA PHE A 143 1.75 15.47 20.98
C PHE A 143 0.99 16.03 22.19
N ASP A 144 1.67 16.78 23.08
CA ASP A 144 1.03 17.35 24.28
C ASP A 144 -0.09 18.34 23.93
N SER A 145 0.00 18.98 22.75
CA SER A 145 -1.04 19.90 22.25
C SER A 145 -2.29 19.17 21.73
N TYR A 146 -2.21 17.85 21.54
CA TYR A 146 -3.27 17.00 21.01
C TYR A 146 -3.75 15.95 22.03
N GLU A 147 -3.40 16.08 23.32
CA GLU A 147 -3.84 15.13 24.36
C GLU A 147 -5.37 15.01 24.42
N SER A 148 -6.10 16.08 24.11
CA SER A 148 -7.57 16.09 24.06
C SER A 148 -8.16 15.17 22.99
N THR A 149 -7.37 14.75 21.99
CA THR A 149 -7.82 13.84 20.92
C THR A 149 -7.47 12.37 21.21
N ARG A 150 -6.99 12.04 22.42
CA ARG A 150 -6.65 10.67 22.78
C ARG A 150 -7.89 9.78 22.82
N PHE A 151 -7.80 8.61 22.19
CA PHE A 151 -8.88 7.62 22.20
C PHE A 151 -9.23 7.22 23.64
N GLY A 152 -10.49 7.42 24.03
CA GLY A 152 -10.97 7.14 25.40
C GLY A 152 -10.79 8.30 26.40
N ALA A 153 -10.34 9.48 25.97
CA ALA A 153 -10.28 10.68 26.83
C ALA A 153 -11.66 11.25 27.20
N SER A 154 -12.73 10.76 26.55
CA SER A 154 -14.12 11.05 26.88
C SER A 154 -14.93 9.74 26.94
N SER A 155 -14.78 9.01 28.04
CA SER A 155 -15.67 7.92 28.46
C SER A 155 -15.71 7.83 29.98
#